data_AF-A0A931TC77-F1
#
_entry.id   AF-A0A931TC77-F1
#
_cell.length_a   1.000
_cell.length_b   1.000
_cell.length_c   1.000
_cell.angle_alpha   90.00
_cell.angle_beta   90.00
_cell.angle_gamma   90.00
#
_symmetry.space_group_name_H-M   'P 1'
#
loop_
_entity.id
_entity.type
_entity.pdbx_description
1 polymer ?
#
loop_
_entity_poly.entity_id
_entity_poly.type
_entity_poly.pdbx_seq_one_letter_code
_entity_poly.pdbx_strand_id
1 'polypeptide(L)'
;MHQRSLARRLAPLSLALGLVWASTGGAQAPEPAPAPASFQVLAEQVAALFPVVQTEVVDVSGDRVTLAAGRREGVRRGLALAAFREGRELYHPTTKQLLGRTEETLARLRVVEAHEAYAVATVVGSPERPIRAGDRARTSSDKLRLTMVSLASGVRPGVVEAATDALAKELERTGRVQVLFGDRIALWLAEQRISAEEFLDGKGVREAGERFALADLLAVRFVLAQGKPFMDIRLFAGAPDAAGLRQALFVPSAVRAPVAQPFSTGGTGNVQARKRSLLERLLSGNLAPNEYSAAAASIPLRSLATFPFVVTSMDVAVSPADGVPRMVLTDGRRVFVYRVTPEKLEPEWTHDKLMVGSILSVQFADLDRDKVLDVVVNRQDVQAGMFSYILTGRDGRPQTMVKDIPLLLLAMDETGEGLPRVLWGHPQDRDTFFRRGAATRYTLRDDDIAADGYATVNSTLRLTGATFAAVGKGERVVAFIDEHNRLKVTSPQGEELWRSLAVVGGGIAQAHYQVVVTPTIVDKFVKMEPRPLAVDLDGDGIQEIVVPVNENDAGQMAVVFKGPTGFRIQVVSSGLQGMVTGLGAIPGDGNPSLIAAVVQRTGFWGKQGSTQIIMTLPSE
;
A
#
# COMPACT_ATOMS: atom_id res chain seq x y z
N MET A 1 87.71 -6.40 28.78
CA MET A 1 87.67 -5.22 27.88
C MET A 1 86.44 -4.37 28.23
N HIS A 2 86.43 -3.10 27.83
CA HIS A 2 85.52 -1.99 28.22
C HIS A 2 84.02 -2.34 28.34
N GLN A 3 83.29 -1.91 29.39
CA GLN A 3 82.63 -0.59 29.58
C GLN A 3 81.74 -0.16 28.38
N ARG A 4 80.49 0.33 28.52
CA ARG A 4 79.75 1.06 29.60
C ARG A 4 78.27 0.54 29.66
N SER A 5 77.28 1.01 30.45
CA SER A 5 77.17 2.08 31.47
C SER A 5 75.98 1.87 32.46
N LEU A 6 76.25 2.02 33.77
CA LEU A 6 75.52 2.84 34.76
C LEU A 6 73.96 2.92 34.82
N ALA A 7 73.40 2.22 35.81
CA ALA A 7 72.67 2.76 36.98
C ALA A 7 71.59 3.88 36.85
N ARG A 8 70.41 3.62 37.42
CA ARG A 8 70.06 4.08 38.79
C ARG A 8 68.78 3.42 39.35
N ARG A 9 68.70 3.37 40.69
CA ARG A 9 67.52 2.95 41.48
C ARG A 9 66.48 4.09 41.55
N LEU A 10 65.20 3.73 41.64
CA LEU A 10 64.26 4.08 42.74
C LEU A 10 62.80 3.94 42.25
N ALA A 11 61.98 3.25 43.03
CA ALA A 11 60.52 3.25 42.85
C ALA A 11 59.91 4.41 43.66
N PRO A 12 58.81 5.01 43.18
CA PRO A 12 57.84 5.65 44.05
C PRO A 12 56.49 4.91 44.05
N LEU A 13 55.87 4.88 45.23
CA LEU A 13 54.44 4.62 45.38
C LEU A 13 53.62 5.60 44.51
N SER A 14 52.45 5.16 44.04
CA SER A 14 51.44 6.06 43.49
C SER A 14 50.05 5.60 43.96
N LEU A 15 49.54 6.23 45.02
CA LEU A 15 48.12 6.15 45.36
C LEU A 15 47.32 6.85 44.26
N ALA A 16 46.37 6.16 43.65
CA ALA A 16 45.33 6.77 42.83
C ALA A 16 44.01 6.74 43.62
N LEU A 17 43.55 7.92 44.05
CA LEU A 17 42.21 8.09 44.63
C LEU A 17 41.16 7.80 43.54
N GLY A 18 40.30 6.83 43.77
CA GLY A 18 39.08 6.67 42.98
C GLY A 18 38.05 7.72 43.35
N LEU A 19 37.91 8.78 42.54
CA LEU A 19 36.74 9.65 42.62
C LEU A 19 35.52 8.90 42.08
N VAL A 20 34.66 8.44 42.99
CA VAL A 20 33.31 7.98 42.66
C VAL A 20 32.47 9.20 42.29
N TRP A 21 32.22 9.39 41.00
CA TRP A 21 31.18 10.32 40.56
C TRP A 21 29.81 9.68 40.85
N ALA A 22 29.17 10.14 41.93
CA ALA A 22 27.78 9.79 42.20
C ALA A 22 26.89 10.45 41.15
N SER A 23 26.48 9.67 40.14
CA SER A 23 25.46 10.08 39.19
C SER A 23 24.11 10.21 39.91
N THR A 24 23.72 11.43 40.25
CA THR A 24 22.37 11.73 40.69
C THR A 24 21.41 11.38 39.56
N GLY A 25 20.53 10.40 39.82
CA GLY A 25 19.54 9.94 38.85
C GLY A 25 18.50 11.03 38.59
N GLY A 26 18.76 11.89 37.61
CA GLY A 26 17.73 12.74 37.02
C GLY A 26 16.74 11.83 36.31
N ALA A 27 15.50 11.80 36.78
CA ALA A 27 14.42 11.10 36.10
C ALA A 27 14.22 11.75 34.71
N GLN A 28 14.68 11.08 33.66
CA GLN A 28 14.33 11.45 32.30
C GLN A 28 12.80 11.37 32.19
N ALA A 29 12.18 12.47 31.75
CA ALA A 29 10.76 12.46 31.42
C ALA A 29 10.52 11.34 30.40
N PRO A 30 9.46 10.53 30.55
CA PRO A 30 9.19 9.45 29.61
C PRO A 30 9.07 10.03 28.20
N GLU A 31 9.79 9.42 27.25
CA GLU A 31 9.69 9.77 25.84
C GLU A 31 8.20 9.73 25.43
N PRO A 32 7.70 10.74 24.70
CA PRO A 32 6.32 10.73 24.25
C PRO A 32 6.10 9.48 23.40
N ALA A 33 5.06 8.70 23.75
CA ALA A 33 4.77 7.44 23.07
C ALA A 33 4.71 7.64 21.55
N PRO A 34 5.31 6.74 20.75
CA PRO A 34 5.37 6.90 19.30
C PRO A 34 3.97 7.05 18.70
N ALA A 35 3.84 7.97 17.75
CA ALA A 35 2.56 8.30 17.12
C ALA A 35 1.96 7.07 16.40
N PRO A 36 0.63 6.99 16.26
CA PRO A 36 0.01 5.90 15.52
C PRO A 36 0.47 5.91 14.05
N ALA A 37 1.00 4.79 13.56
CA ALA A 37 1.54 4.70 12.20
C ALA A 37 0.54 5.12 11.11
N SER A 38 -0.76 4.89 11.31
CA SER A 38 -1.81 5.33 10.38
C SER A 38 -2.00 6.84 10.33
N PHE A 39 -1.77 7.56 11.43
CA PHE A 39 -1.74 9.03 11.44
C PHE A 39 -0.46 9.56 10.80
N GLN A 40 0.68 8.88 10.96
CA GLN A 40 1.91 9.23 10.27
C GLN A 40 1.74 9.12 8.75
N VAL A 41 1.24 7.99 8.25
CA VAL A 41 0.99 7.79 6.82
C VAL A 41 -0.02 8.82 6.28
N LEU A 42 -1.05 9.16 7.05
CA LEU A 42 -2.00 10.21 6.68
C LEU A 42 -1.35 11.60 6.63
N ALA A 43 -0.50 11.94 7.60
CA ALA A 43 0.22 13.21 7.64
C ALA A 43 1.22 13.34 6.48
N GLU A 44 1.94 12.27 6.15
CA GLU A 44 2.83 12.18 4.99
C GLU A 44 2.06 12.31 3.67
N GLN A 45 0.89 11.68 3.55
CA GLN A 45 0.01 11.83 2.38
C GLN A 45 -0.53 13.26 2.24
N VAL A 46 -0.95 13.89 3.35
CA VAL A 46 -1.36 15.31 3.34
C VAL A 46 -0.19 16.18 2.90
N ALA A 47 1.02 15.99 3.45
CA ALA A 47 2.20 16.75 3.07
C ALA A 47 2.58 16.55 1.57
N ALA A 48 2.42 15.33 1.05
CA ALA A 48 2.67 15.00 -0.36
C ALA A 48 1.69 15.66 -1.35
N LEU A 49 0.55 16.19 -0.88
CA LEU A 49 -0.36 17.00 -1.70
C LEU A 49 0.12 18.45 -1.89
N PHE A 50 1.11 18.90 -1.11
CA PHE A 50 1.71 20.24 -1.20
C PHE A 50 3.22 20.16 -1.47
N PRO A 51 3.66 19.55 -2.59
CA PRO A 51 5.08 19.35 -2.89
C PRO A 51 5.85 20.66 -2.95
N VAL A 52 7.15 20.60 -2.71
CA VAL A 52 8.07 21.72 -2.94
C VAL A 52 8.46 21.71 -4.41
N VAL A 53 7.88 22.61 -5.20
CA VAL A 53 8.14 22.77 -6.62
C VAL A 53 8.83 24.12 -6.83
N GLN A 54 9.81 24.17 -7.73
CA GLN A 54 10.32 25.40 -8.32
C GLN A 54 10.21 25.26 -9.84
N THR A 55 9.66 26.27 -10.50
CA THR A 55 9.32 26.24 -11.92
C THR A 55 9.49 27.64 -12.54
N GLU A 56 9.34 27.71 -13.86
CA GLU A 56 9.45 28.92 -14.66
C GLU A 56 8.10 29.27 -15.30
N VAL A 57 7.81 30.56 -15.41
CA VAL A 57 6.66 31.09 -16.12
C VAL A 57 6.98 31.07 -17.61
N VAL A 58 6.25 30.25 -18.35
CA VAL A 58 6.42 30.09 -19.81
C VAL A 58 5.63 31.14 -20.58
N ASP A 59 4.44 31.47 -20.08
CA ASP A 59 3.52 32.42 -20.73
C ASP A 59 2.59 33.10 -19.69
N VAL A 60 2.10 34.30 -20.01
CA VAL A 60 1.18 35.09 -19.19
C VAL A 60 0.11 35.71 -20.07
N SER A 61 -1.15 35.31 -19.87
CA SER A 61 -2.30 35.78 -20.62
C SER A 61 -3.40 36.24 -19.67
N GLY A 62 -3.50 37.56 -19.48
CA GLY A 62 -4.42 38.17 -18.52
C GLY A 62 -4.05 37.81 -17.07
N ASP A 63 -4.97 37.14 -16.38
CA ASP A 63 -4.78 36.61 -15.03
C ASP A 63 -4.19 35.17 -15.01
N ARG A 64 -4.14 34.50 -16.17
CA ARG A 64 -3.63 33.13 -16.32
C ARG A 64 -2.13 33.12 -16.59
N VAL A 65 -1.43 32.27 -15.86
CA VAL A 65 0.03 32.11 -15.87
C VAL A 65 0.35 30.64 -16.15
N THR A 66 1.04 30.37 -17.25
CA THR A 66 1.46 29.02 -17.65
C THR A 66 2.83 28.71 -17.08
N LEU A 67 2.96 27.55 -16.45
CA LEU A 67 4.14 27.11 -15.70
C LEU A 67 4.78 25.89 -16.36
N ALA A 68 6.11 25.86 -16.41
CA ALA A 68 6.92 24.79 -17.01
C ALA A 68 6.91 23.46 -16.22
N ALA A 69 6.15 23.37 -15.14
CA ALA A 69 5.99 22.19 -14.30
C ALA A 69 4.53 21.72 -14.32
N GLY A 70 4.33 20.43 -14.57
CA GLY A 70 3.04 19.76 -14.56
C GLY A 70 2.97 18.67 -13.49
N ARG A 71 2.11 17.67 -13.74
CA ARG A 71 1.87 16.54 -12.83
C ARG A 71 3.12 15.70 -12.58
N ARG A 72 4.02 15.60 -13.57
CA ARG A 72 5.31 14.90 -13.44
C ARG A 72 6.18 15.47 -12.32
N GLU A 73 6.14 16.79 -12.15
CA GLU A 73 6.84 17.55 -11.10
C GLU A 73 5.99 17.68 -9.82
N GLY A 74 4.86 16.98 -9.75
CA GLY A 74 3.94 16.98 -8.61
C GLY A 74 2.91 18.12 -8.60
N VAL A 75 2.86 18.97 -9.63
CA VAL A 75 1.91 20.11 -9.68
C VAL A 75 0.48 19.61 -9.83
N ARG A 76 -0.43 20.15 -9.01
CA ARG A 76 -1.85 19.78 -8.94
C ARG A 76 -2.72 21.03 -8.83
N ARG A 77 -3.98 20.92 -9.26
CA ARG A 77 -5.00 21.95 -9.02
C ARG A 77 -5.11 22.25 -7.52
N GLY A 78 -5.20 23.53 -7.17
CA GLY A 78 -5.20 24.03 -5.79
C GLY A 78 -3.82 24.45 -5.27
N LEU A 79 -2.72 23.96 -5.84
CA LEU A 79 -1.37 24.27 -5.36
C LEU A 79 -1.09 25.78 -5.39
N ALA A 80 -0.66 26.33 -4.24
CA ALA A 80 -0.30 27.73 -4.08
C ALA A 80 1.21 27.94 -4.29
N LEU A 81 1.56 28.89 -5.15
CA LEU A 81 2.94 29.25 -5.46
C LEU A 81 3.15 30.76 -5.23
N ALA A 82 4.38 31.15 -4.91
CA ALA A 82 4.84 32.54 -4.96
C ALA A 82 5.61 32.75 -6.26
N ALA A 83 5.17 33.71 -7.07
CA ALA A 83 5.91 34.17 -8.24
C ALA A 83 6.97 35.20 -7.82
N PHE A 84 8.18 35.06 -8.34
CA PHE A 84 9.32 35.92 -8.03
C PHE A 84 10.24 36.09 -9.24
N ARG A 85 10.97 37.21 -9.28
CA ARG A 85 11.99 37.51 -10.28
C ARG A 85 13.38 37.37 -9.65
N GLU A 86 14.25 36.58 -10.27
CA GLU A 86 15.68 36.58 -9.95
C GLU A 86 16.29 37.91 -10.43
N GLY A 87 16.94 38.62 -9.51
CA GLY A 87 17.71 39.83 -9.77
C GLY A 87 19.21 39.58 -9.73
N ARG A 88 19.96 40.59 -9.29
CA ARG A 88 21.44 40.57 -9.29
C ARG A 88 22.02 39.46 -8.40
N GLU A 89 23.17 38.98 -8.81
CA GLU A 89 24.00 38.06 -8.02
C GLU A 89 24.59 38.77 -6.80
N LEU A 90 24.52 38.11 -5.65
CA LEU A 90 25.04 38.56 -4.38
C LEU A 90 26.36 37.84 -4.10
N TYR A 91 27.44 38.60 -3.98
CA TYR A 91 28.77 38.08 -3.69
C TYR A 91 29.17 38.42 -2.26
N HIS A 92 29.75 37.46 -1.55
CA HIS A 92 30.32 37.70 -0.22
C HIS A 92 31.44 38.75 -0.33
N PRO A 93 31.42 39.84 0.45
CA PRO A 93 32.29 40.99 0.23
C PRO A 93 33.78 40.62 0.30
N THR A 94 34.15 39.77 1.26
CA THR A 94 35.52 39.31 1.51
C THR A 94 35.95 38.09 0.69
N THR A 95 35.19 36.98 0.67
CA THR A 95 35.59 35.74 -0.02
C THR A 95 35.30 35.75 -1.52
N LYS A 96 34.54 36.73 -2.03
CA LYS A 96 34.02 36.80 -3.43
C LYS A 96 33.22 35.56 -3.87
N GLN A 97 32.78 34.73 -2.93
CA GLN A 97 31.92 33.60 -3.20
C GLN A 97 30.51 34.07 -3.54
N LEU A 98 29.90 33.49 -4.57
CA LEU A 98 28.49 33.70 -4.91
C LEU A 98 27.61 33.14 -3.77
N LEU A 99 26.83 34.01 -3.12
CA LEU A 99 25.90 33.67 -2.04
C LEU A 99 24.49 33.36 -2.55
N GLY A 100 24.16 33.78 -3.77
CA GLY A 100 22.85 33.59 -4.39
C GLY A 100 22.48 34.76 -5.31
N ARG A 101 21.19 34.88 -5.62
CA ARG A 101 20.61 36.03 -6.34
C ARG A 101 19.59 36.73 -5.45
N THR A 102 19.43 38.04 -5.61
CA THR A 102 18.31 38.76 -4.98
C THR A 102 16.99 38.26 -5.57
N GLU A 103 15.96 38.07 -4.75
CA GLU A 103 14.62 37.70 -5.22
C GLU A 103 13.65 38.87 -5.00
N GLU A 104 12.90 39.25 -6.03
CA GLU A 104 11.80 40.20 -5.94
C GLU A 104 10.47 39.43 -6.04
N THR A 105 9.61 39.51 -5.01
CA THR A 105 8.28 38.87 -5.04
C THR A 105 7.36 39.66 -5.98
N LEU A 106 6.57 38.94 -6.79
CA LEU A 106 5.69 39.53 -7.80
C LEU A 106 4.21 39.36 -7.45
N ALA A 107 3.82 38.13 -7.09
CA ALA A 107 2.43 37.75 -6.86
C ALA A 107 2.31 36.40 -6.15
N ARG A 108 1.10 36.10 -5.64
CA ARG A 108 0.68 34.74 -5.30
C ARG A 108 -0.09 34.14 -6.47
N LEU A 109 0.18 32.87 -6.77
CA LEU A 109 -0.48 32.09 -7.82
C LEU A 109 -1.21 30.89 -7.21
N ARG A 110 -2.32 30.47 -7.82
CA ARG A 110 -3.01 29.22 -7.50
C ARG A 110 -3.25 28.42 -8.77
N VAL A 111 -2.78 27.18 -8.80
CA VAL A 111 -2.95 26.29 -9.97
C VAL A 111 -4.43 25.95 -10.15
N VAL A 112 -4.98 26.25 -11.33
CA VAL A 112 -6.36 25.92 -11.71
C VAL A 112 -6.44 24.65 -12.55
N GLU A 113 -5.43 24.40 -13.38
CA GLU A 113 -5.33 23.24 -14.28
C GLU A 113 -3.91 22.66 -14.25
N ALA A 114 -3.79 21.34 -14.30
CA ALA A 114 -2.50 20.66 -14.35
C ALA A 114 -2.53 19.54 -15.40
N HIS A 115 -1.60 19.62 -16.35
CA HIS A 115 -1.35 18.62 -17.40
C HIS A 115 -0.07 17.85 -17.07
N GLU A 116 0.33 16.87 -17.89
CA GLU A 116 1.51 16.04 -17.60
C GLU A 116 2.82 16.86 -17.52
N ALA A 117 3.03 17.80 -18.45
CA ALA A 117 4.30 18.54 -18.60
C ALA A 117 4.20 20.06 -18.31
N TYR A 118 3.01 20.58 -18.00
CA TYR A 118 2.80 21.99 -17.67
C TYR A 118 1.56 22.17 -16.78
N ALA A 119 1.42 23.33 -16.16
CA ALA A 119 0.25 23.71 -15.40
C ALA A 119 -0.18 25.15 -15.71
N VAL A 120 -1.44 25.46 -15.46
CA VAL A 120 -1.98 26.82 -15.57
C VAL A 120 -2.46 27.27 -14.20
N ALA A 121 -2.00 28.44 -13.77
CA ALA A 121 -2.36 29.07 -12.53
C ALA A 121 -3.05 30.42 -12.76
N THR A 122 -3.82 30.88 -11.79
CA THR A 122 -4.36 32.24 -11.75
C THR A 122 -3.70 33.05 -10.65
N VAL A 123 -3.59 34.37 -10.86
CA VAL A 123 -3.11 35.30 -9.82
C VAL A 123 -4.14 35.39 -8.69
N VAL A 124 -3.67 35.35 -7.43
CA VAL A 124 -4.51 35.44 -6.23
C VAL A 124 -4.37 36.82 -5.61
N GLY A 125 -5.44 37.62 -5.68
CA GLY A 125 -5.45 39.02 -5.26
C GLY A 125 -4.76 39.94 -6.28
N SER A 126 -4.39 41.15 -5.86
CA SER A 126 -3.64 42.08 -6.71
C SER A 126 -2.16 41.70 -6.74
N PRO A 127 -1.53 41.57 -7.93
CA PRO A 127 -0.09 41.38 -8.01
C PRO A 127 0.64 42.65 -7.54
N GLU A 128 1.76 42.48 -6.83
CA GLU A 128 2.64 43.59 -6.44
C GLU A 128 3.34 44.18 -7.67
N ARG A 129 3.66 43.33 -8.66
CA ARG A 129 4.25 43.71 -9.96
C ARG A 129 3.79 42.79 -11.09
N PRO A 130 3.78 43.26 -12.35
CA PRO A 130 3.40 42.44 -13.50
C PRO A 130 4.38 41.27 -13.71
N ILE A 131 3.80 40.08 -13.81
CA ILE A 131 4.45 38.81 -14.13
C ILE A 131 4.69 38.73 -15.65
N ARG A 132 5.76 38.09 -16.08
CA ARG A 132 6.18 37.91 -17.48
C ARG A 132 6.77 36.52 -17.67
N ALA A 133 6.86 36.08 -18.93
CA ALA A 133 7.64 34.89 -19.28
C ALA A 133 9.11 35.04 -18.82
N GLY A 134 9.70 33.97 -18.30
CA GLY A 134 11.03 33.94 -17.68
C GLY A 134 11.08 34.31 -16.19
N ASP A 135 9.96 34.75 -15.59
CA ASP A 135 9.85 34.82 -14.13
C ASP A 135 9.80 33.40 -13.52
N ARG A 136 10.13 33.26 -12.23
CA ARG A 136 10.06 31.96 -11.54
C ARG A 136 8.86 31.89 -10.60
N ALA A 137 8.42 30.67 -10.31
CA ALA A 137 7.45 30.40 -9.27
C ALA A 137 7.94 29.25 -8.39
N ARG A 138 7.70 29.33 -7.08
CA ARG A 138 7.97 28.24 -6.13
C ARG A 138 6.83 28.01 -5.15
N THR A 139 6.72 26.82 -4.58
CA THR A 139 5.80 26.57 -3.45
C THR A 139 6.09 27.58 -2.34
N SER A 140 5.03 28.19 -1.78
CA SER A 140 5.21 29.21 -0.73
C SER A 140 6.02 28.65 0.44
N SER A 141 6.93 29.47 0.98
CA SER A 141 7.75 29.15 2.17
C SER A 141 6.96 29.25 3.48
N ASP A 142 5.74 29.77 3.45
CA ASP A 142 4.84 29.79 4.60
C ASP A 142 4.46 28.36 5.04
N LYS A 143 4.26 28.16 6.35
CA LYS A 143 3.64 26.92 6.84
C LYS A 143 2.24 26.75 6.25
N LEU A 144 1.94 25.52 5.82
CA LEU A 144 0.63 25.12 5.31
C LEU A 144 -0.40 25.21 6.44
N ARG A 145 -1.28 26.21 6.39
CA ARG A 145 -2.33 26.43 7.38
C ARG A 145 -3.56 25.56 7.08
N LEU A 146 -3.64 24.43 7.77
CA LEU A 146 -4.67 23.43 7.58
C LEU A 146 -5.73 23.51 8.69
N THR A 147 -6.96 23.86 8.32
CA THR A 147 -8.07 23.96 9.28
C THR A 147 -8.78 22.63 9.44
N MET A 148 -8.65 21.97 10.58
CA MET A 148 -9.25 20.68 10.86
C MET A 148 -10.61 20.84 11.56
N VAL A 149 -11.68 20.35 10.93
CA VAL A 149 -13.06 20.39 11.45
C VAL A 149 -13.45 18.99 11.93
N SER A 150 -13.64 18.81 13.23
CA SER A 150 -14.08 17.54 13.82
C SER A 150 -15.60 17.46 13.89
N LEU A 151 -16.21 16.43 13.28
CA LEU A 151 -17.66 16.28 13.15
C LEU A 151 -18.11 14.92 13.69
N ALA A 152 -18.49 14.86 14.96
CA ALA A 152 -18.76 13.60 15.65
C ALA A 152 -20.26 13.25 15.76
N SER A 153 -20.57 11.96 15.60
CA SER A 153 -21.87 11.37 15.91
C SER A 153 -21.70 9.96 16.49
N GLY A 154 -22.29 9.69 17.66
CA GLY A 154 -22.22 8.39 18.34
C GLY A 154 -20.86 8.02 18.98
N VAL A 155 -19.77 8.72 18.67
CA VAL A 155 -18.43 8.49 19.26
C VAL A 155 -18.28 9.28 20.57
N ARG A 156 -17.61 8.70 21.57
CA ARG A 156 -17.34 9.34 22.88
C ARG A 156 -16.48 10.61 22.70
N PRO A 157 -16.85 11.77 23.27
CA PRO A 157 -16.13 13.04 23.07
C PRO A 157 -14.61 12.97 23.35
N GLY A 158 -14.19 12.37 24.48
CA GLY A 158 -12.75 12.26 24.78
C GLY A 158 -11.95 11.37 23.82
N VAL A 159 -12.60 10.50 23.04
CA VAL A 159 -11.94 9.73 21.96
C VAL A 159 -11.81 10.59 20.70
N VAL A 160 -12.82 11.41 20.40
CA VAL A 160 -12.78 12.40 19.31
C VAL A 160 -11.65 13.40 19.58
N GLU A 161 -11.66 14.03 20.76
CA GLU A 161 -10.65 14.99 21.21
C GLU A 161 -9.23 14.41 21.11
N ALA A 162 -8.98 13.26 21.74
CA ALA A 162 -7.65 12.63 21.70
C ALA A 162 -7.20 12.22 20.28
N ALA A 163 -8.14 11.82 19.40
CA ALA A 163 -7.82 11.45 18.03
C ALA A 163 -7.48 12.68 17.17
N THR A 164 -8.28 13.73 17.32
CA THR A 164 -8.09 15.05 16.70
C THR A 164 -6.75 15.64 17.14
N ASP A 165 -6.42 15.61 18.43
CA ASP A 165 -5.13 16.05 18.99
C ASP A 165 -3.93 15.26 18.44
N ALA A 166 -4.03 13.94 18.41
CA ALA A 166 -2.95 13.07 17.95
C ALA A 166 -2.72 13.22 16.44
N LEU A 167 -3.79 13.38 15.66
CA LEU A 167 -3.69 13.69 14.23
C LEU A 167 -3.11 15.09 13.99
N ALA A 168 -3.51 16.10 14.77
CA ALA A 168 -2.94 17.44 14.69
C ALA A 168 -1.42 17.44 14.91
N LYS A 169 -0.98 16.82 16.01
CA LYS A 169 0.45 16.70 16.36
C LYS A 169 1.25 16.01 15.27
N GLU A 170 0.69 14.96 14.66
CA GLU A 170 1.37 14.19 13.61
C GLU A 170 1.45 14.95 12.27
N LEU A 171 0.39 15.70 11.92
CA LEU A 171 0.43 16.66 10.80
C LEU A 171 1.52 17.71 11.01
N GLU A 172 1.60 18.31 12.21
CA GLU A 172 2.62 19.32 12.53
C GLU A 172 4.04 18.74 12.61
N ARG A 173 4.20 17.45 12.96
CA ARG A 173 5.48 16.73 13.00
C ARG A 173 6.18 16.68 11.63
N THR A 174 5.42 16.79 10.53
CA THR A 174 5.98 16.94 9.17
C THR A 174 6.79 18.24 8.98
N GLY A 175 6.74 19.17 9.95
CA GLY A 175 7.45 20.45 9.95
C GLY A 175 6.85 21.53 9.04
N ARG A 176 6.00 21.14 8.08
CA ARG A 176 5.42 22.02 7.06
C ARG A 176 3.96 22.39 7.33
N VAL A 177 3.20 21.58 8.07
CA VAL A 177 1.81 21.89 8.44
C VAL A 177 1.76 22.74 9.72
N GLN A 178 0.79 23.63 9.78
CA GLN A 178 0.29 24.26 11.00
C GLN A 178 -1.21 23.97 11.07
N VAL A 179 -1.66 23.34 12.15
CA VAL A 179 -3.06 22.91 12.28
C VAL A 179 -3.86 23.96 13.04
N LEU A 180 -5.06 24.25 12.55
CA LEU A 180 -6.03 25.16 13.19
C LEU A 180 -7.33 24.38 13.46
N PHE A 181 -7.88 24.47 14.66
CA PHE A 181 -9.14 23.77 14.98
C PHE A 181 -10.36 24.57 14.50
N GLY A 182 -11.27 23.88 13.81
CA GLY A 182 -12.38 24.46 13.07
C GLY A 182 -13.73 24.46 13.81
N ASP A 183 -13.74 24.60 15.14
CA ASP A 183 -14.95 24.45 15.96
C ASP A 183 -16.08 25.41 15.56
N ARG A 184 -15.71 26.63 15.13
CA ARG A 184 -16.66 27.63 14.60
C ARG A 184 -17.33 27.19 13.29
N ILE A 185 -16.67 26.35 12.50
CA ILE A 185 -17.22 25.77 11.26
C ILE A 185 -18.19 24.67 11.63
N ALA A 186 -17.86 23.80 12.59
CA ALA A 186 -18.77 22.76 13.08
C ALA A 186 -20.07 23.36 13.66
N LEU A 187 -19.97 24.46 14.41
CA LEU A 187 -21.15 25.22 14.87
C LEU A 187 -21.98 25.80 13.71
N TRP A 188 -21.33 26.44 12.74
CA TRP A 188 -22.01 27.02 11.58
C TRP A 188 -22.70 25.96 10.71
N LEU A 189 -22.12 24.77 10.54
CA LEU A 189 -22.77 23.67 9.82
C LEU A 189 -24.06 23.23 10.51
N ALA A 190 -24.07 23.19 11.85
CA ALA A 190 -25.28 22.92 12.62
C ALA A 190 -26.35 24.02 12.44
N GLU A 191 -25.97 25.29 12.42
CA GLU A 191 -26.87 26.42 12.11
C GLU A 191 -27.49 26.31 10.71
N GLN A 192 -26.68 25.98 9.69
CA GLN A 192 -27.14 25.81 8.31
C GLN A 192 -27.88 24.49 8.05
N ARG A 193 -27.99 23.62 9.07
CA ARG A 193 -28.54 22.25 8.94
C ARG A 193 -27.83 21.43 7.85
N ILE A 194 -26.53 21.67 7.66
CA ILE A 194 -25.67 20.85 6.80
C ILE A 194 -25.16 19.70 7.66
N SER A 195 -25.53 18.47 7.31
CA SER A 195 -25.04 17.29 8.00
C SER A 195 -23.55 17.07 7.73
N ALA A 196 -22.87 16.34 8.63
CA ALA A 196 -21.48 15.98 8.43
C ALA A 196 -21.24 15.19 7.13
N GLU A 197 -22.23 14.41 6.67
CA GLU A 197 -22.16 13.67 5.41
C GLU A 197 -22.12 14.62 4.21
N GLU A 198 -23.11 15.50 4.11
CA GLU A 198 -23.21 16.48 3.03
C GLU A 198 -21.98 17.40 2.98
N PHE A 199 -21.43 17.79 4.14
CA PHE A 199 -20.20 18.60 4.19
C PHE A 199 -18.98 17.83 3.66
N LEU A 200 -18.83 16.54 4.01
CA LEU A 200 -17.76 15.68 3.49
C LEU A 200 -17.89 15.39 1.98
N ASP A 201 -19.09 15.57 1.42
CA ASP A 201 -19.37 15.48 -0.01
C ASP A 201 -19.34 16.85 -0.73
N GLY A 202 -19.03 17.94 0.00
CA GLY A 202 -18.72 19.27 -0.56
C GLY A 202 -19.74 20.37 -0.24
N LYS A 203 -20.93 20.04 0.26
CA LYS A 203 -22.01 21.02 0.53
C LYS A 203 -21.54 22.01 1.61
N GLY A 204 -21.49 23.30 1.26
CA GLY A 204 -21.06 24.36 2.17
C GLY A 204 -19.55 24.46 2.40
N VAL A 205 -18.71 23.65 1.73
CA VAL A 205 -17.24 23.76 1.86
C VAL A 205 -16.71 25.08 1.31
N ARG A 206 -17.16 25.49 0.12
CA ARG A 206 -16.81 26.80 -0.46
C ARG A 206 -17.29 27.96 0.40
N GLU A 207 -18.51 27.89 0.91
CA GLU A 207 -19.10 28.90 1.81
C GLU A 207 -18.32 29.00 3.13
N ALA A 208 -17.89 27.87 3.71
CA ALA A 208 -16.99 27.86 4.85
C ALA A 208 -15.62 28.48 4.51
N GLY A 209 -15.07 28.17 3.34
CA GLY A 209 -13.82 28.74 2.84
C GLY A 209 -13.87 30.27 2.74
N GLU A 210 -14.93 30.80 2.14
CA GLU A 210 -15.20 32.24 2.00
C GLU A 210 -15.45 32.90 3.36
N ARG A 211 -16.35 32.35 4.19
CA ARG A 211 -16.80 32.93 5.46
C ARG A 211 -15.72 32.93 6.55
N PHE A 212 -14.87 31.91 6.59
CA PHE A 212 -13.84 31.74 7.61
C PHE A 212 -12.41 32.00 7.08
N ALA A 213 -12.28 32.49 5.84
CA ALA A 213 -11.00 32.81 5.18
C ALA A 213 -9.99 31.64 5.19
N LEU A 214 -10.46 30.44 4.86
CA LEU A 214 -9.69 29.21 4.97
C LEU A 214 -8.73 29.05 3.77
N ALA A 215 -7.48 28.68 4.07
CA ALA A 215 -6.54 28.25 3.04
C ALA A 215 -6.87 26.84 2.57
N ASP A 216 -6.80 25.87 3.49
CA ASP A 216 -7.06 24.46 3.27
C ASP A 216 -7.87 23.89 4.46
N LEU A 217 -8.76 22.94 4.20
CA LEU A 217 -9.65 22.36 5.22
C LEU A 217 -9.58 20.83 5.26
N LEU A 218 -9.41 20.26 6.46
CA LEU A 218 -9.47 18.84 6.76
C LEU A 218 -10.75 18.53 7.55
N ALA A 219 -11.80 18.06 6.88
CA ALA A 219 -13.00 17.58 7.56
C ALA A 219 -12.75 16.17 8.10
N VAL A 220 -12.98 15.95 9.39
CA VAL A 220 -12.80 14.66 10.08
C VAL A 220 -14.13 14.27 10.72
N ARG A 221 -14.90 13.41 10.06
CA ARG A 221 -16.16 12.88 10.55
C ARG A 221 -15.92 11.66 11.42
N PHE A 222 -16.33 11.72 12.68
CA PHE A 222 -16.28 10.59 13.61
C PHE A 222 -17.65 9.91 13.70
N VAL A 223 -17.71 8.63 13.39
CA VAL A 223 -18.92 7.79 13.50
C VAL A 223 -18.60 6.45 14.16
N LEU A 224 -19.62 5.70 14.57
CA LEU A 224 -19.45 4.29 14.90
C LEU A 224 -19.63 3.43 13.64
N ALA A 225 -18.58 2.71 13.23
CA ALA A 225 -18.66 1.64 12.24
C ALA A 225 -18.37 0.30 12.94
N GLN A 226 -19.19 -0.74 12.73
CA GLN A 226 -19.08 -2.03 13.44
C GLN A 226 -18.94 -1.87 14.98
N GLY A 227 -19.60 -0.85 15.56
CA GLY A 227 -19.54 -0.53 16.99
C GLY A 227 -18.24 0.15 17.47
N LYS A 228 -17.37 0.60 16.57
CA LYS A 228 -16.06 1.21 16.87
C LYS A 228 -15.91 2.64 16.33
N PRO A 229 -15.16 3.50 17.02
CA PRO A 229 -14.83 4.84 16.52
C PRO A 229 -14.11 4.79 15.17
N PHE A 230 -14.71 5.42 14.17
CA PHE A 230 -14.26 5.45 12.78
C PHE A 230 -14.21 6.88 12.29
N MET A 231 -13.14 7.23 11.56
CA MET A 231 -12.86 8.55 11.00
C MET A 231 -13.02 8.49 9.48
N ASP A 232 -13.89 9.32 8.89
CA ASP A 232 -13.84 9.68 7.46
C ASP A 232 -13.23 11.08 7.33
N ILE A 233 -12.21 11.20 6.49
CA ILE A 233 -11.27 12.31 6.44
C ILE A 233 -11.22 12.84 5.01
N ARG A 234 -11.58 14.11 4.85
CA ARG A 234 -11.61 14.80 3.55
C ARG A 234 -10.71 16.03 3.61
N LEU A 235 -9.73 16.11 2.71
CA LEU A 235 -8.95 17.34 2.51
C LEU A 235 -9.53 18.12 1.33
N PHE A 236 -9.89 19.38 1.56
CA PHE A 236 -10.31 20.34 0.57
C PHE A 236 -9.25 21.44 0.47
N ALA A 237 -8.37 21.33 -0.53
CA ALA A 237 -7.22 22.22 -0.69
C ALA A 237 -7.59 23.45 -1.54
N GLY A 238 -7.58 24.64 -0.95
CA GLY A 238 -8.02 25.88 -1.62
C GLY A 238 -9.54 26.09 -1.73
N ALA A 239 -10.33 25.47 -0.84
CA ALA A 239 -11.81 25.49 -0.79
C ALA A 239 -12.59 25.02 -2.06
N PRO A 240 -12.23 23.90 -2.70
CA PRO A 240 -12.99 23.31 -3.81
C PRO A 240 -14.25 22.58 -3.32
N ASP A 241 -15.26 22.47 -4.19
CA ASP A 241 -16.47 21.68 -3.93
C ASP A 241 -16.22 20.15 -3.90
N ALA A 242 -14.99 19.70 -4.14
CA ALA A 242 -14.61 18.29 -4.15
C ALA A 242 -13.29 18.03 -3.41
N ALA A 243 -13.29 17.04 -2.51
CA ALA A 243 -12.14 16.69 -1.70
C ALA A 243 -10.98 16.08 -2.54
N GLY A 244 -9.79 16.66 -2.39
CA GLY A 244 -8.53 16.22 -3.03
C GLY A 244 -7.79 15.12 -2.26
N LEU A 245 -8.10 14.92 -0.98
CA LEU A 245 -7.81 13.68 -0.24
C LEU A 245 -9.11 13.09 0.26
N ARG A 246 -9.25 11.77 0.15
CA ARG A 246 -10.34 11.00 0.76
C ARG A 246 -9.68 9.83 1.48
N GLN A 247 -9.67 9.87 2.80
CA GLN A 247 -9.12 8.82 3.65
C GLN A 247 -10.13 8.42 4.69
N ALA A 248 -10.11 7.17 5.14
CA ALA A 248 -10.93 6.79 6.27
C ALA A 248 -10.35 5.57 6.99
N LEU A 249 -10.35 5.61 8.32
CA LEU A 249 -9.69 4.63 9.18
C LEU A 249 -10.40 4.54 10.53
N PHE A 250 -10.23 3.42 11.23
CA PHE A 250 -10.59 3.36 12.65
C PHE A 250 -9.69 4.29 13.47
N VAL A 251 -10.23 4.88 14.54
CA VAL A 251 -9.41 5.64 15.50
C VAL A 251 -8.36 4.68 16.09
N PRO A 252 -7.04 4.97 15.99
CA PRO A 252 -6.01 4.03 16.40
C PRO A 252 -6.08 3.74 17.91
N SER A 253 -5.93 2.48 18.34
CA SER A 253 -6.08 2.14 19.77
C SER A 253 -5.00 2.71 20.71
N ALA A 254 -3.94 3.32 20.16
CA ALA A 254 -2.98 4.12 20.90
C ALA A 254 -3.56 5.49 21.34
N VAL A 255 -4.56 6.00 20.62
CA VAL A 255 -5.37 7.15 21.03
C VAL A 255 -6.24 6.73 22.21
N ARG A 256 -5.81 7.14 23.41
CA ARG A 256 -6.60 6.99 24.63
C ARG A 256 -7.18 8.34 25.00
N ALA A 257 -8.49 8.39 25.23
CA ALA A 257 -9.09 9.50 25.96
C ALA A 257 -8.38 9.65 27.31
N PRO A 258 -8.02 10.88 27.75
CA PRO A 258 -7.47 11.06 29.08
C PRO A 258 -8.46 10.53 30.11
N VAL A 259 -8.03 9.58 30.93
CA VAL A 259 -8.84 9.07 32.04
C VAL A 259 -8.95 10.20 33.05
N ALA A 260 -10.11 10.85 33.09
CA ALA A 260 -10.46 11.76 34.18
C ALA A 260 -10.34 10.98 35.49
N GLN A 261 -9.29 11.26 36.27
CA GLN A 261 -8.95 10.48 37.46
C GLN A 261 -10.08 10.54 38.48
N PRO A 262 -10.79 9.43 38.76
CA PRO A 262 -11.61 9.33 39.95
C PRO A 262 -10.67 9.12 41.12
N PHE A 263 -10.87 9.85 42.23
CA PHE A 263 -10.22 9.50 43.48
C PHE A 263 -10.61 8.07 43.90
N SER A 264 -9.65 7.38 44.50
CA SER A 264 -9.59 5.94 44.78
C SER A 264 -10.90 5.22 45.15
N THR A 265 -11.06 4.00 44.65
CA THR A 265 -11.16 2.81 45.52
C THR A 265 -10.87 1.53 44.74
N GLY A 266 -10.32 0.51 45.41
CA GLY A 266 -9.85 -0.71 44.77
C GLY A 266 -10.99 -1.60 44.27
N GLY A 267 -10.86 -2.09 43.04
CA GLY A 267 -11.68 -3.15 42.48
C GLY A 267 -10.89 -3.91 41.43
N THR A 268 -10.57 -5.17 41.72
CA THR A 268 -9.95 -6.11 40.76
C THR A 268 -10.97 -6.56 39.72
N GLY A 269 -11.36 -5.62 38.85
CA GLY A 269 -12.18 -5.90 37.68
C GLY A 269 -11.38 -6.72 36.68
N ASN A 270 -11.73 -8.00 36.54
CA ASN A 270 -11.06 -8.91 35.62
C ASN A 270 -11.44 -8.54 34.17
N VAL A 271 -10.65 -7.69 33.52
CA VAL A 271 -10.88 -7.26 32.13
C VAL A 271 -10.54 -8.42 31.21
N GLN A 272 -11.54 -9.24 30.87
CA GLN A 272 -11.40 -10.23 29.80
C GLN A 272 -11.02 -9.51 28.50
N ALA A 273 -9.81 -9.80 28.01
CA ALA A 273 -9.30 -9.25 26.78
C ALA A 273 -10.16 -9.75 25.61
N ARG A 274 -11.00 -8.88 25.05
CA ARG A 274 -11.79 -9.18 23.85
C ARG A 274 -10.82 -9.53 22.72
N LYS A 275 -10.89 -10.77 22.23
CA LYS A 275 -10.10 -11.22 21.07
C LYS A 275 -10.40 -10.29 19.88
N ARG A 276 -9.34 -9.78 19.26
CA ARG A 276 -9.41 -8.96 18.04
C ARG A 276 -9.28 -9.88 16.82
N SER A 277 -10.05 -9.63 15.77
CA SER A 277 -9.90 -10.33 14.50
C SER A 277 -8.57 -10.04 13.81
N LEU A 278 -8.21 -10.82 12.78
CA LEU A 278 -7.00 -10.56 12.01
C LEU A 278 -7.05 -9.20 11.31
N LEU A 279 -8.20 -8.81 10.74
CA LEU A 279 -8.41 -7.49 10.15
C LEU A 279 -8.06 -6.37 11.13
N GLU A 280 -8.61 -6.41 12.34
CA GLU A 280 -8.35 -5.40 13.36
C GLU A 280 -6.86 -5.29 13.71
N ARG A 281 -6.16 -6.42 13.75
CA ARG A 281 -4.73 -6.48 14.09
C ARG A 281 -3.87 -5.94 12.95
N LEU A 282 -4.21 -6.27 11.69
CA LEU A 282 -3.55 -5.73 10.50
C LEU A 282 -3.74 -4.21 10.40
N LEU A 283 -4.96 -3.72 10.57
CA LEU A 283 -5.29 -2.30 10.47
C LEU A 283 -4.82 -1.46 11.69
N SER A 284 -4.53 -2.08 12.85
CA SER A 284 -4.03 -1.37 14.04
C SER A 284 -2.52 -1.43 14.25
N GLY A 285 -1.79 -2.29 13.53
CA GLY A 285 -0.39 -2.12 13.15
C GLY A 285 0.64 -1.97 14.28
N ASN A 286 1.09 -3.08 14.87
CA ASN A 286 2.39 -3.18 15.55
C ASN A 286 2.95 -4.59 15.36
N LEU A 287 3.61 -4.84 14.22
CA LEU A 287 4.20 -6.14 13.89
C LEU A 287 5.69 -6.16 14.20
N ALA A 288 6.03 -6.67 15.39
CA ALA A 288 7.41 -6.79 15.87
C ALA A 288 7.82 -8.27 15.96
N PRO A 289 8.98 -8.67 15.41
CA PRO A 289 9.53 -10.01 15.61
C PRO A 289 10.10 -10.13 17.04
N ASN A 290 9.42 -10.89 17.90
CA ASN A 290 9.90 -11.38 19.20
C ASN A 290 10.67 -10.38 20.10
N GLU A 291 10.01 -9.28 20.52
CA GLU A 291 10.41 -8.57 21.74
C GLU A 291 9.46 -8.88 22.89
N TYR A 292 10.02 -9.28 24.03
CA TYR A 292 9.33 -9.92 25.16
C TYR A 292 8.38 -9.02 25.98
N SER A 293 8.05 -7.81 25.50
CA SER A 293 7.29 -6.79 26.23
C SER A 293 6.19 -6.07 25.42
N ALA A 294 5.69 -6.66 24.33
CA ALA A 294 4.60 -6.11 23.51
C ALA A 294 3.28 -6.90 23.62
N ALA A 295 2.69 -6.95 24.83
CA ALA A 295 1.47 -7.74 25.07
C ALA A 295 0.23 -7.22 24.29
N ALA A 296 -0.50 -8.17 23.67
CA ALA A 296 -1.83 -8.03 23.08
C ALA A 296 -2.03 -7.19 21.78
N ALA A 297 -0.97 -6.68 21.13
CA ALA A 297 -1.10 -5.88 19.90
C ALA A 297 -0.48 -6.50 18.63
N SER A 298 0.42 -7.48 18.75
CA SER A 298 1.13 -8.07 17.60
C SER A 298 0.35 -9.21 16.92
N ILE A 299 0.61 -9.37 15.62
CA ILE A 299 0.33 -10.63 14.92
C ILE A 299 1.60 -11.47 15.01
N PRO A 300 1.60 -12.61 15.73
CA PRO A 300 2.74 -13.49 15.77
C PRO A 300 2.91 -14.11 14.39
N LEU A 301 4.10 -13.89 13.83
CA LEU A 301 4.52 -14.44 12.54
C LEU A 301 5.33 -15.72 12.79
N ARG A 302 5.01 -16.78 12.06
CA ARG A 302 5.75 -18.04 12.08
C ARG A 302 6.40 -18.26 10.71
N SER A 303 7.69 -18.58 10.71
CA SER A 303 8.40 -19.05 9.52
C SER A 303 8.11 -20.54 9.34
N LEU A 304 7.37 -20.94 8.31
CA LEU A 304 7.06 -22.34 8.02
C LEU A 304 8.19 -23.04 7.26
N ALA A 305 8.95 -22.29 6.44
CA ALA A 305 10.11 -22.77 5.71
C ALA A 305 10.99 -21.61 5.23
N THR A 306 12.26 -21.91 4.93
CA THR A 306 13.16 -21.04 4.18
C THR A 306 13.76 -21.81 3.01
N PHE A 307 13.53 -21.32 1.79
CA PHE A 307 14.05 -21.90 0.56
C PHE A 307 15.32 -21.17 0.09
N PRO A 308 16.36 -21.88 -0.38
CA PRO A 308 17.59 -21.30 -0.91
C PRO A 308 17.45 -20.82 -2.37
N PHE A 309 16.23 -20.45 -2.78
CA PHE A 309 15.89 -19.97 -4.11
C PHE A 309 14.78 -18.93 -4.03
N VAL A 310 14.62 -18.16 -5.12
CA VAL A 310 13.55 -17.18 -5.30
C VAL A 310 12.27 -17.88 -5.76
N VAL A 311 11.21 -17.78 -4.97
CA VAL A 311 9.85 -18.11 -5.41
C VAL A 311 9.35 -16.97 -6.29
N THR A 312 8.85 -17.29 -7.48
CA THR A 312 8.37 -16.29 -8.44
C THR A 312 6.84 -16.20 -8.51
N SER A 313 6.15 -17.24 -8.07
CA SER A 313 4.69 -17.33 -7.92
C SER A 313 4.33 -18.42 -6.91
N MET A 314 3.24 -18.21 -6.16
CA MET A 314 2.71 -19.10 -5.14
C MET A 314 1.17 -18.95 -5.09
N ASP A 315 0.47 -20.04 -4.78
CA ASP A 315 -0.96 -20.05 -4.44
C ASP A 315 -1.22 -21.00 -3.25
N VAL A 316 -2.31 -20.79 -2.50
CA VAL A 316 -2.70 -21.61 -1.33
C VAL A 316 -4.18 -21.90 -1.40
N ALA A 317 -4.55 -23.16 -1.23
CA ALA A 317 -5.93 -23.62 -1.25
C ALA A 317 -6.15 -24.76 -0.24
N VAL A 318 -7.38 -24.90 0.24
CA VAL A 318 -7.80 -26.05 1.05
C VAL A 318 -8.49 -27.05 0.13
N SER A 319 -8.01 -28.30 0.09
CA SER A 319 -8.68 -29.33 -0.73
C SER A 319 -10.02 -29.71 -0.09
N PRO A 320 -11.15 -29.76 -0.85
CA PRO A 320 -12.43 -30.17 -0.30
C PRO A 320 -12.55 -31.69 -0.10
N ALA A 321 -11.60 -32.48 -0.60
CA ALA A 321 -11.57 -33.93 -0.41
C ALA A 321 -11.13 -34.33 1.00
N ASP A 322 -10.12 -33.65 1.56
CA ASP A 322 -9.52 -33.98 2.87
C ASP A 322 -9.49 -32.83 3.88
N GLY A 323 -9.88 -31.61 3.47
CA GLY A 323 -9.83 -30.41 4.32
C GLY A 323 -8.41 -29.91 4.60
N VAL A 324 -7.40 -30.45 3.92
CA VAL A 324 -5.99 -30.13 4.19
C VAL A 324 -5.54 -28.93 3.34
N PRO A 325 -4.99 -27.87 3.97
CA PRO A 325 -4.40 -26.75 3.25
C PRO A 325 -3.12 -27.18 2.52
N ARG A 326 -3.01 -26.80 1.25
CA ARG A 326 -1.86 -27.03 0.39
C ARG A 326 -1.38 -25.71 -0.18
N MET A 327 -0.08 -25.66 -0.46
CA MET A 327 0.58 -24.52 -1.09
C MET A 327 1.33 -25.03 -2.32
N VAL A 328 1.08 -24.39 -3.46
CA VAL A 328 1.87 -24.57 -4.68
C VAL A 328 2.80 -23.37 -4.84
N LEU A 329 4.05 -23.63 -5.25
CA LEU A 329 5.00 -22.57 -5.59
C LEU A 329 5.91 -22.98 -6.75
N THR A 330 6.58 -22.00 -7.34
CA THR A 330 7.56 -22.21 -8.41
C THR A 330 8.80 -21.33 -8.23
N ASP A 331 9.96 -21.87 -8.63
CA ASP A 331 11.23 -21.14 -8.78
C ASP A 331 11.43 -20.56 -10.20
N GLY A 332 10.38 -20.57 -11.02
CA GLY A 332 10.41 -20.23 -12.44
C GLY A 332 10.85 -21.38 -13.37
N ARG A 333 11.15 -22.57 -12.83
CA ARG A 333 11.53 -23.76 -13.62
C ARG A 333 10.79 -25.03 -13.21
N ARG A 334 10.53 -25.20 -11.91
CA ARG A 334 9.91 -26.37 -11.28
C ARG A 334 8.64 -25.95 -10.56
N VAL A 335 7.70 -26.88 -10.42
CA VAL A 335 6.49 -26.71 -9.60
C VAL A 335 6.61 -27.60 -8.37
N PHE A 336 6.33 -27.06 -7.19
CA PHE A 336 6.38 -27.78 -5.93
C PHE A 336 5.04 -27.65 -5.23
N VAL A 337 4.51 -28.76 -4.70
CA VAL A 337 3.33 -28.76 -3.84
C VAL A 337 3.71 -29.27 -2.46
N TYR A 338 3.31 -28.48 -1.46
CA TYR A 338 3.51 -28.76 -0.05
C TYR A 338 2.16 -28.83 0.66
N ARG A 339 2.01 -29.81 1.55
CA ARG A 339 1.02 -29.77 2.62
C ARG A 339 1.44 -28.71 3.63
N VAL A 340 0.50 -27.85 4.01
CA VAL A 340 0.73 -26.83 5.04
C VAL A 340 0.29 -27.39 6.39
N THR A 341 1.14 -27.28 7.39
CA THR A 341 0.79 -27.56 8.79
C THR A 341 1.04 -26.30 9.62
N PRO A 342 0.47 -26.19 10.84
CA PRO A 342 0.75 -25.05 11.71
C PRO A 342 2.23 -24.87 12.07
N GLU A 343 3.06 -25.91 11.95
CA GLU A 343 4.48 -25.88 12.36
C GLU A 343 5.45 -25.72 11.19
N LYS A 344 5.16 -26.34 10.05
CA LYS A 344 6.09 -26.53 8.92
C LYS A 344 5.36 -26.78 7.60
N LEU A 345 6.11 -26.72 6.51
CA LEU A 345 5.69 -27.31 5.23
C LEU A 345 6.16 -28.76 5.12
N GLU A 346 5.27 -29.64 4.64
CA GLU A 346 5.62 -31.04 4.32
C GLU A 346 5.55 -31.23 2.80
N PRO A 347 6.63 -31.68 2.14
CA PRO A 347 6.64 -31.86 0.68
C PRO A 347 5.69 -32.98 0.28
N GLU A 348 4.78 -32.70 -0.66
CA GLU A 348 3.83 -33.68 -1.19
C GLU A 348 4.29 -34.19 -2.56
N TRP A 349 4.63 -33.29 -3.49
CA TRP A 349 5.30 -33.66 -4.75
C TRP A 349 6.03 -32.50 -5.41
N THR A 350 6.89 -32.82 -6.38
CA THR A 350 7.60 -31.84 -7.24
C THR A 350 7.49 -32.28 -8.70
N HIS A 351 7.20 -31.33 -9.58
CA HIS A 351 7.28 -31.50 -11.03
C HIS A 351 8.50 -30.73 -11.56
N ASP A 352 9.52 -31.46 -11.98
CA ASP A 352 10.82 -30.94 -12.40
C ASP A 352 11.24 -31.37 -13.81
N LYS A 353 10.29 -31.90 -14.61
CA LYS A 353 10.52 -32.26 -16.01
C LYS A 353 11.09 -31.07 -16.76
N LEU A 354 12.22 -31.28 -17.45
CA LEU A 354 12.86 -30.23 -18.23
C LEU A 354 11.96 -29.83 -19.40
N MET A 355 11.38 -28.63 -19.31
CA MET A 355 10.64 -28.00 -20.39
C MET A 355 11.30 -26.67 -20.75
N VAL A 356 11.32 -26.32 -22.04
CA VAL A 356 11.95 -25.09 -22.56
C VAL A 356 11.23 -23.83 -22.04
N GLY A 357 11.94 -22.71 -21.80
CA GLY A 357 11.33 -21.49 -21.27
C GLY A 357 11.18 -21.45 -19.74
N SER A 358 10.47 -20.44 -19.23
CA SER A 358 10.29 -20.15 -17.80
C SER A 358 8.82 -20.22 -17.37
N ILE A 359 8.58 -20.69 -16.14
CA ILE A 359 7.27 -20.66 -15.50
C ILE A 359 6.99 -19.24 -15.01
N LEU A 360 5.83 -18.70 -15.40
CA LEU A 360 5.38 -17.34 -15.09
C LEU A 360 4.44 -17.30 -13.89
N SER A 361 3.53 -18.28 -13.76
CA SER A 361 2.65 -18.41 -12.60
C SER A 361 2.14 -19.83 -12.38
N VAL A 362 1.78 -20.12 -11.13
CA VAL A 362 1.09 -21.33 -10.67
C VAL A 362 -0.18 -20.93 -9.91
N GLN A 363 -1.27 -21.67 -10.09
CA GLN A 363 -2.57 -21.43 -9.45
C GLN A 363 -3.25 -22.76 -9.12
N PHE A 364 -3.98 -22.83 -8.01
CA PHE A 364 -4.82 -23.99 -7.70
C PHE A 364 -6.21 -23.91 -8.35
N ALA A 365 -6.77 -25.07 -8.68
CA ALA A 365 -8.13 -25.24 -9.20
C ALA A 365 -8.69 -26.64 -8.86
N ASP A 366 -9.96 -26.86 -9.20
CA ASP A 366 -10.72 -28.13 -9.13
C ASP A 366 -11.46 -28.26 -10.47
N LEU A 367 -10.75 -28.69 -11.53
CA LEU A 367 -11.20 -28.54 -12.92
C LEU A 367 -12.03 -29.73 -13.42
N ASP A 368 -11.70 -30.95 -12.99
CA ASP A 368 -12.49 -32.16 -13.25
C ASP A 368 -13.61 -32.40 -12.22
N ARG A 369 -13.61 -31.62 -11.12
CA ARG A 369 -14.56 -31.65 -10.00
C ARG A 369 -14.45 -32.89 -9.11
N ASP A 370 -13.29 -33.55 -9.08
CA ASP A 370 -13.03 -34.67 -8.18
C ASP A 370 -12.68 -34.25 -6.73
N LYS A 371 -12.51 -32.93 -6.49
CA LYS A 371 -12.13 -32.28 -5.22
C LYS A 371 -10.66 -32.43 -4.82
N VAL A 372 -9.82 -33.00 -5.67
CA VAL A 372 -8.36 -32.89 -5.58
C VAL A 372 -7.96 -31.51 -6.14
N LEU A 373 -6.80 -31.00 -5.72
CA LEU A 373 -6.31 -29.73 -6.21
C LEU A 373 -5.44 -29.92 -7.45
N ASP A 374 -5.96 -29.43 -8.58
CA ASP A 374 -5.22 -29.26 -9.82
C ASP A 374 -4.34 -28.03 -9.76
N VAL A 375 -3.23 -28.05 -10.49
CA VAL A 375 -2.32 -26.91 -10.66
C VAL A 375 -2.31 -26.47 -12.11
N VAL A 376 -2.79 -25.24 -12.33
CA VAL A 376 -2.69 -24.52 -13.60
C VAL A 376 -1.34 -23.83 -13.65
N VAL A 377 -0.54 -24.11 -14.69
CA VAL A 377 0.82 -23.57 -14.84
C VAL A 377 0.96 -22.81 -16.14
N ASN A 378 1.31 -21.53 -16.05
CA ASN A 378 1.68 -20.69 -17.20
C ASN A 378 3.19 -20.74 -17.44
N ARG A 379 3.63 -21.02 -18.66
CA ARG A 379 5.04 -20.96 -19.06
C ARG A 379 5.20 -20.14 -20.33
N GLN A 380 6.31 -19.43 -20.47
CA GLN A 380 6.70 -18.78 -21.72
C GLN A 380 8.07 -19.27 -22.17
N ASP A 381 8.21 -19.57 -23.45
CA ASP A 381 9.49 -19.53 -24.15
C ASP A 381 9.55 -18.29 -25.05
N VAL A 382 10.74 -17.67 -25.16
CA VAL A 382 10.92 -16.42 -25.93
C VAL A 382 10.71 -16.62 -27.43
N GLN A 383 11.07 -17.80 -27.95
CA GLN A 383 10.98 -18.10 -29.39
C GLN A 383 9.65 -18.75 -29.75
N ALA A 384 9.17 -19.69 -28.94
CA ALA A 384 7.95 -20.44 -29.21
C ALA A 384 6.67 -19.79 -28.64
N GLY A 385 6.78 -18.88 -27.67
CA GLY A 385 5.65 -18.14 -27.08
C GLY A 385 5.09 -18.73 -25.78
N MET A 386 3.83 -18.39 -25.48
CA MET A 386 3.10 -18.88 -24.30
C MET A 386 2.63 -20.32 -24.48
N PHE A 387 2.91 -21.16 -23.49
CA PHE A 387 2.34 -22.51 -23.35
C PHE A 387 1.97 -22.76 -21.89
N SER A 388 0.73 -23.16 -21.65
CA SER A 388 0.26 -23.58 -20.34
C SER A 388 0.06 -25.09 -20.28
N TYR A 389 -0.02 -25.61 -19.07
CA TYR A 389 -0.31 -27.01 -18.80
C TYR A 389 -1.01 -27.16 -17.46
N ILE A 390 -1.70 -28.29 -17.28
CA ILE A 390 -2.48 -28.61 -16.10
C ILE A 390 -1.90 -29.88 -15.49
N LEU A 391 -1.53 -29.81 -14.21
CA LEU A 391 -1.11 -30.94 -13.40
C LEU A 391 -2.21 -31.29 -12.39
N THR A 392 -2.27 -32.54 -11.98
CA THR A 392 -3.04 -32.99 -10.80
C THR A 392 -2.18 -33.89 -9.92
N GLY A 393 -2.53 -34.01 -8.64
CA GLY A 393 -1.80 -34.80 -7.65
C GLY A 393 -2.47 -36.15 -7.38
N ARG A 394 -1.95 -37.24 -7.94
CA ARG A 394 -2.45 -38.61 -7.68
C ARG A 394 -1.37 -39.47 -7.03
N ASP A 395 -1.72 -40.18 -5.96
CA ASP A 395 -0.82 -41.07 -5.20
C ASP A 395 0.51 -40.43 -4.78
N GLY A 396 0.48 -39.15 -4.40
CA GLY A 396 1.68 -38.37 -4.02
C GLY A 396 2.63 -38.08 -5.18
N ARG A 397 2.13 -38.07 -6.43
CA ARG A 397 2.92 -37.79 -7.64
C ARG A 397 2.19 -36.82 -8.57
N PRO A 398 2.93 -36.01 -9.36
CA PRO A 398 2.32 -35.13 -10.34
C PRO A 398 1.97 -35.91 -11.61
N GLN A 399 0.69 -35.93 -11.96
CA GLN A 399 0.20 -36.37 -13.27
C GLN A 399 -0.11 -35.14 -14.12
N THR A 400 0.22 -35.19 -15.42
CA THR A 400 -0.20 -34.13 -16.36
C THR A 400 -1.57 -34.51 -16.92
N MET A 401 -2.55 -33.61 -16.78
CA MET A 401 -3.89 -33.76 -17.37
C MET A 401 -3.87 -33.28 -18.81
N VAL A 402 -3.45 -32.02 -19.01
CA VAL A 402 -3.39 -31.34 -20.31
C VAL A 402 -2.03 -30.64 -20.45
N LYS A 403 -1.48 -30.59 -21.65
CA LYS A 403 -0.16 -30.03 -21.95
C LYS A 403 -0.18 -29.13 -23.18
N ASP A 404 0.88 -28.35 -23.36
CA ASP A 404 1.16 -27.58 -24.58
C ASP A 404 0.01 -26.63 -25.02
N ILE A 405 -0.81 -26.17 -24.06
CA ILE A 405 -1.97 -25.31 -24.30
C ILE A 405 -1.46 -23.94 -24.77
N PRO A 406 -1.76 -23.45 -25.99
CA PRO A 406 -1.18 -22.22 -26.55
C PRO A 406 -1.87 -20.93 -26.02
N LEU A 407 -2.24 -20.94 -24.74
CA LEU A 407 -2.98 -19.90 -24.05
C LEU A 407 -2.26 -19.50 -22.76
N LEU A 408 -2.43 -18.26 -22.37
CA LEU A 408 -2.18 -17.78 -21.02
C LEU A 408 -3.48 -17.93 -20.23
N LEU A 409 -3.42 -18.58 -19.06
CA LEU A 409 -4.57 -19.08 -18.28
C LEU A 409 -4.64 -18.48 -16.86
N LEU A 410 -5.87 -18.18 -16.43
CA LEU A 410 -6.20 -17.71 -15.09
C LEU A 410 -7.33 -18.58 -14.52
N ALA A 411 -7.12 -19.19 -13.35
CA ALA A 411 -8.11 -20.03 -12.69
C ALA A 411 -9.07 -19.14 -11.88
N MET A 412 -10.37 -19.17 -12.19
CA MET A 412 -11.38 -18.28 -11.58
C MET A 412 -12.47 -19.03 -10.82
N ASP A 413 -12.76 -18.55 -9.61
CA ASP A 413 -13.96 -18.88 -8.83
C ASP A 413 -15.07 -17.87 -9.17
N GLU A 414 -15.78 -18.08 -10.27
CA GLU A 414 -16.90 -17.20 -10.66
C GLU A 414 -18.05 -17.26 -9.63
N THR A 415 -18.32 -18.45 -9.07
CA THR A 415 -19.51 -18.74 -8.26
C THR A 415 -19.38 -18.33 -6.80
N GLY A 416 -18.17 -18.33 -6.24
CA GLY A 416 -17.93 -18.04 -4.82
C GLY A 416 -17.90 -19.29 -3.94
N GLU A 417 -17.59 -20.44 -4.52
CA GLU A 417 -17.52 -21.71 -3.79
C GLU A 417 -16.15 -21.93 -3.11
N GLY A 418 -15.24 -20.96 -3.22
CA GLY A 418 -13.95 -20.96 -2.53
C GLY A 418 -12.80 -21.63 -3.30
N LEU A 419 -13.08 -22.24 -4.45
CA LEU A 419 -12.07 -22.80 -5.35
C LEU A 419 -12.39 -22.51 -6.82
N PRO A 420 -11.37 -22.16 -7.63
CA PRO A 420 -11.53 -22.04 -9.07
C PRO A 420 -11.96 -23.34 -9.76
N ARG A 421 -13.02 -23.26 -10.57
CA ARG A 421 -13.47 -24.38 -11.45
C ARG A 421 -13.63 -24.00 -12.92
N VAL A 422 -13.27 -22.77 -13.28
CA VAL A 422 -13.32 -22.24 -14.65
C VAL A 422 -11.98 -21.61 -14.99
N LEU A 423 -11.51 -21.78 -16.22
CA LEU A 423 -10.31 -21.11 -16.72
C LEU A 423 -10.71 -19.92 -17.58
N TRP A 424 -10.13 -18.75 -17.33
CA TRP A 424 -10.13 -17.64 -18.28
C TRP A 424 -8.83 -17.68 -19.08
N GLY A 425 -8.92 -17.60 -20.40
CA GLY A 425 -7.74 -17.68 -21.26
C GLY A 425 -7.79 -16.82 -22.51
N HIS A 426 -6.60 -16.46 -22.99
CA HIS A 426 -6.36 -15.95 -24.33
C HIS A 426 -4.95 -16.34 -24.82
N PRO A 427 -4.70 -16.47 -26.13
CA PRO A 427 -3.33 -16.62 -26.64
C PRO A 427 -2.55 -15.30 -26.45
N GLN A 428 -1.22 -15.38 -26.39
CA GLN A 428 -0.36 -14.19 -26.23
C GLN A 428 -0.64 -13.15 -27.33
N ASP A 429 -0.77 -11.88 -26.94
CA ASP A 429 -0.77 -10.78 -27.89
C ASP A 429 0.66 -10.40 -28.30
N ARG A 430 0.89 -10.08 -29.58
CA ARG A 430 2.25 -9.81 -30.08
C ARG A 430 2.75 -8.40 -29.77
N ASP A 431 1.83 -7.44 -29.62
CA ASP A 431 2.16 -6.02 -29.45
C ASP A 431 2.00 -5.57 -27.98
N THR A 432 1.05 -6.18 -27.27
CA THR A 432 0.67 -5.81 -25.88
C THR A 432 0.84 -6.92 -24.85
N PHE A 433 1.27 -8.12 -25.26
CA PHE A 433 1.35 -9.36 -24.45
C PHE A 433 0.00 -9.90 -23.93
N PHE A 434 -0.78 -9.05 -23.24
CA PHE A 434 -2.15 -9.35 -22.80
C PHE A 434 -3.17 -8.80 -23.81
N ARG A 435 -4.19 -9.59 -24.16
CA ARG A 435 -5.29 -9.09 -25.00
C ARG A 435 -6.20 -8.21 -24.16
N ARG A 436 -6.39 -6.96 -24.61
CA ARG A 436 -7.22 -5.97 -23.91
C ARG A 436 -8.71 -6.29 -24.06
N GLY A 437 -9.41 -6.42 -22.92
CA GLY A 437 -10.87 -6.53 -22.86
C GLY A 437 -11.46 -7.85 -23.36
N ALA A 438 -10.66 -8.91 -23.50
CA ALA A 438 -11.09 -10.20 -24.03
C ALA A 438 -10.56 -11.37 -23.19
N ALA A 439 -11.48 -12.16 -22.64
CA ALA A 439 -11.20 -13.44 -22.01
C ALA A 439 -12.20 -14.49 -22.53
N THR A 440 -11.70 -15.65 -22.94
CA THR A 440 -12.54 -16.81 -23.28
C THR A 440 -12.59 -17.73 -22.06
N ARG A 441 -13.77 -18.26 -21.72
CA ARG A 441 -13.95 -19.24 -20.66
C ARG A 441 -13.68 -20.63 -21.21
N TYR A 442 -12.90 -21.41 -20.48
CA TYR A 442 -12.56 -22.80 -20.81
C TYR A 442 -12.91 -23.72 -19.64
N THR A 443 -13.31 -24.94 -19.99
CA THR A 443 -13.59 -26.05 -19.08
C THR A 443 -12.76 -27.25 -19.52
N LEU A 444 -12.32 -28.06 -18.56
CA LEU A 444 -11.70 -29.35 -18.88
C LEU A 444 -12.74 -30.25 -19.55
N ARG A 445 -12.37 -30.91 -20.65
CA ARG A 445 -13.16 -31.96 -21.31
C ARG A 445 -12.20 -33.06 -21.77
N ASP A 446 -12.38 -34.25 -21.21
CA ASP A 446 -11.51 -35.41 -21.43
C ASP A 446 -10.03 -35.07 -21.13
N ASP A 447 -9.14 -35.08 -22.13
CA ASP A 447 -7.70 -34.80 -22.00
C ASP A 447 -7.28 -33.42 -22.57
N ASP A 448 -8.23 -32.51 -22.82
CA ASP A 448 -7.98 -31.13 -23.29
C ASP A 448 -8.91 -30.11 -22.59
N ILE A 449 -8.77 -28.83 -22.92
CA ILE A 449 -9.69 -27.76 -22.50
C ILE A 449 -10.52 -27.25 -23.67
N ALA A 450 -11.85 -27.21 -23.48
CA ALA A 450 -12.79 -26.70 -24.47
C ALA A 450 -13.31 -25.32 -24.08
N ALA A 451 -13.46 -24.43 -25.06
CA ALA A 451 -14.11 -23.14 -24.85
C ALA A 451 -15.61 -23.33 -24.53
N ASP A 452 -16.05 -22.71 -23.44
CA ASP A 452 -17.42 -22.79 -22.89
C ASP A 452 -18.14 -21.42 -22.92
N GLY A 453 -17.51 -20.41 -23.50
CA GLY A 453 -18.09 -19.09 -23.74
C GLY A 453 -17.07 -17.96 -23.58
N TYR A 454 -17.56 -16.74 -23.40
CA TYR A 454 -16.75 -15.56 -23.14
C TYR A 454 -16.95 -15.06 -21.70
N ALA A 455 -15.93 -14.43 -21.14
CA ALA A 455 -16.01 -13.64 -19.91
C ALA A 455 -15.88 -12.15 -20.28
N THR A 456 -16.81 -11.33 -19.80
CA THR A 456 -16.74 -9.88 -19.97
C THR A 456 -15.76 -9.33 -18.94
N VAL A 457 -14.69 -8.69 -19.41
CA VAL A 457 -13.58 -8.25 -18.55
C VAL A 457 -13.20 -6.79 -18.82
N ASN A 458 -12.67 -6.12 -17.80
CA ASN A 458 -12.15 -4.77 -17.95
C ASN A 458 -10.99 -4.75 -18.96
N SER A 459 -10.88 -3.67 -19.74
CA SER A 459 -9.89 -3.58 -20.83
C SER A 459 -8.43 -3.64 -20.37
N THR A 460 -8.15 -3.35 -19.10
CA THR A 460 -6.80 -3.40 -18.50
C THR A 460 -6.53 -4.65 -17.66
N LEU A 461 -7.39 -5.68 -17.70
CA LEU A 461 -7.17 -6.94 -17.00
C LEU A 461 -5.92 -7.64 -17.54
N ARG A 462 -5.05 -8.11 -16.64
CA ARG A 462 -3.95 -9.03 -16.93
C ARG A 462 -4.34 -10.43 -16.45
N LEU A 463 -4.43 -11.42 -17.34
CA LEU A 463 -4.80 -12.81 -17.01
C LEU A 463 -3.70 -13.60 -16.26
N THR A 464 -2.90 -12.93 -15.43
CA THR A 464 -1.84 -13.53 -14.59
C THR A 464 -2.05 -13.31 -13.10
N GLY A 465 -2.96 -12.42 -12.70
CA GLY A 465 -3.22 -12.12 -11.29
C GLY A 465 -4.53 -11.36 -11.08
N ALA A 466 -5.64 -12.10 -10.95
CA ALA A 466 -6.91 -11.57 -10.47
C ALA A 466 -7.62 -12.55 -9.53
N THR A 467 -8.53 -12.02 -8.71
CA THR A 467 -9.40 -12.81 -7.84
C THR A 467 -10.83 -12.29 -7.90
N PHE A 468 -11.79 -13.16 -7.65
CA PHE A 468 -13.12 -12.74 -7.24
C PHE A 468 -13.13 -12.51 -5.73
N ALA A 469 -13.85 -11.49 -5.27
CA ALA A 469 -14.08 -11.23 -3.85
C ALA A 469 -15.57 -10.98 -3.58
N ALA A 470 -16.12 -11.61 -2.55
CA ALA A 470 -17.45 -11.37 -2.03
C ALA A 470 -17.42 -10.17 -1.05
N VAL A 471 -17.58 -8.96 -1.58
CA VAL A 471 -17.34 -7.69 -0.86
C VAL A 471 -18.60 -7.08 -0.24
N GLY A 472 -19.65 -7.88 -0.13
CA GLY A 472 -20.94 -7.53 0.45
C GLY A 472 -21.96 -8.63 0.21
N LYS A 473 -23.14 -8.53 0.85
CA LYS A 473 -24.19 -9.55 0.76
C LYS A 473 -24.72 -9.70 -0.68
N GLY A 474 -24.28 -10.77 -1.36
CA GLY A 474 -24.61 -11.01 -2.77
C GLY A 474 -23.82 -10.16 -3.76
N GLU A 475 -22.84 -9.37 -3.30
CA GLU A 475 -22.02 -8.51 -4.14
C GLU A 475 -20.65 -9.16 -4.38
N ARG A 476 -20.36 -9.49 -5.64
CA ARG A 476 -19.06 -10.01 -6.07
C ARG A 476 -18.36 -8.99 -6.95
N VAL A 477 -17.05 -8.89 -6.82
CA VAL A 477 -16.18 -8.04 -7.66
C VAL A 477 -14.97 -8.82 -8.15
N VAL A 478 -14.39 -8.40 -9.26
CA VAL A 478 -13.09 -8.88 -9.74
C VAL A 478 -12.02 -7.84 -9.38
N ALA A 479 -11.00 -8.28 -8.63
CA ALA A 479 -9.88 -7.46 -8.21
C ALA A 479 -8.58 -7.93 -8.86
N PHE A 480 -7.83 -7.02 -9.46
CA PHE A 480 -6.59 -7.32 -10.21
C PHE A 480 -5.64 -6.12 -10.24
N ILE A 481 -4.37 -6.37 -10.57
CA ILE A 481 -3.36 -5.30 -10.71
C ILE A 481 -3.21 -4.94 -12.19
N ASP A 482 -3.39 -3.66 -12.52
CA ASP A 482 -3.34 -3.15 -13.89
C ASP A 482 -1.91 -2.85 -14.40
N GLU A 483 -1.80 -2.34 -15.64
CA GLU A 483 -0.51 -2.06 -16.26
C GLU A 483 0.27 -0.87 -15.67
N HIS A 484 -0.34 -0.11 -14.77
CA HIS A 484 0.25 1.01 -14.05
C HIS A 484 0.49 0.66 -12.56
N ASN A 485 0.48 -0.64 -12.24
CA ASN A 485 0.64 -1.17 -10.88
C ASN A 485 -0.40 -0.58 -9.91
N ARG A 486 -1.66 -0.46 -10.34
CA ARG A 486 -2.81 -0.10 -9.49
C ARG A 486 -3.70 -1.31 -9.27
N LEU A 487 -4.21 -1.49 -8.05
CA LEU A 487 -5.29 -2.44 -7.81
C LEU A 487 -6.56 -1.82 -8.39
N LYS A 488 -7.18 -2.48 -9.37
CA LYS A 488 -8.54 -2.19 -9.81
C LYS A 488 -9.51 -3.15 -9.14
N VAL A 489 -10.69 -2.64 -8.81
CA VAL A 489 -11.85 -3.41 -8.39
C VAL A 489 -12.97 -3.12 -9.37
N THR A 490 -13.52 -4.18 -9.95
CA THR A 490 -14.45 -4.10 -11.08
C THR A 490 -15.68 -4.98 -10.84
N SER A 491 -16.80 -4.66 -11.48
CA SER A 491 -17.94 -5.58 -11.49
C SER A 491 -17.57 -6.88 -12.23
N PRO A 492 -18.30 -7.99 -12.04
CA PRO A 492 -18.12 -9.20 -12.84
C PRO A 492 -18.30 -9.00 -14.35
N GLN A 493 -18.89 -7.87 -14.76
CA GLN A 493 -19.08 -7.44 -16.15
C GLN A 493 -17.96 -6.48 -16.63
N GLY A 494 -16.91 -6.26 -15.84
CA GLY A 494 -15.74 -5.47 -16.22
C GLY A 494 -15.86 -3.94 -16.04
N GLU A 495 -16.95 -3.43 -15.45
CA GLU A 495 -17.10 -2.01 -15.12
C GLU A 495 -16.15 -1.63 -13.98
N GLU A 496 -15.47 -0.48 -14.07
CA GLU A 496 -14.55 -0.04 -13.00
C GLU A 496 -15.33 0.61 -11.84
N LEU A 497 -15.34 -0.08 -10.69
CA LEU A 497 -16.01 0.40 -9.47
C LEU A 497 -15.05 1.24 -8.61
N TRP A 498 -13.76 0.88 -8.61
CA TRP A 498 -12.71 1.59 -7.86
C TRP A 498 -11.31 1.24 -8.37
N ARG A 499 -10.34 2.11 -8.09
CA ARG A 499 -8.92 1.90 -8.38
C ARG A 499 -8.03 2.55 -7.32
N SER A 500 -6.92 1.90 -6.97
CA SER A 500 -5.96 2.42 -6.00
C SER A 500 -5.22 3.65 -6.53
N LEU A 501 -4.96 4.62 -5.64
CA LEU A 501 -4.01 5.70 -5.89
C LEU A 501 -2.56 5.29 -5.57
N ALA A 502 -2.39 4.36 -4.63
CA ALA A 502 -1.11 3.75 -4.29
C ALA A 502 -0.62 2.80 -5.39
N VAL A 503 0.70 2.63 -5.49
CA VAL A 503 1.34 1.56 -6.28
C VAL A 503 1.20 0.26 -5.49
N VAL A 504 0.90 -0.84 -6.17
CA VAL A 504 0.74 -2.17 -5.58
C VAL A 504 1.37 -3.24 -6.50
N GLY A 505 1.44 -4.48 -6.02
CA GLY A 505 2.08 -5.58 -6.73
C GLY A 505 3.59 -5.46 -6.67
N GLY A 506 4.24 -5.56 -7.83
CA GLY A 506 5.68 -5.59 -7.99
C GLY A 506 6.23 -7.02 -7.94
N GLY A 507 5.73 -7.90 -8.81
CA GLY A 507 6.21 -9.29 -8.89
C GLY A 507 7.58 -9.45 -9.58
N ILE A 508 8.17 -10.63 -9.40
CA ILE A 508 9.54 -10.95 -9.87
C ILE A 508 9.54 -11.72 -11.20
N ALA A 509 8.55 -12.58 -11.45
CA ALA A 509 8.41 -13.26 -12.74
C ALA A 509 8.24 -12.24 -13.88
N GLN A 510 8.91 -12.50 -15.00
CA GLN A 510 8.87 -11.65 -16.18
C GLN A 510 8.71 -12.48 -17.45
N ALA A 511 7.79 -12.05 -18.31
CA ALA A 511 7.74 -12.47 -19.70
C ALA A 511 8.58 -11.52 -20.56
N HIS A 512 9.13 -12.05 -21.65
CA HIS A 512 9.88 -11.31 -22.66
C HIS A 512 9.17 -11.49 -24.01
N TYR A 513 8.90 -10.39 -24.70
CA TYR A 513 8.31 -10.41 -26.03
C TYR A 513 8.97 -9.37 -26.93
N GLN A 514 8.82 -9.55 -28.24
CA GLN A 514 9.48 -8.72 -29.25
C GLN A 514 8.44 -7.99 -30.10
N VAL A 515 8.52 -6.66 -30.12
CA VAL A 515 7.65 -5.80 -30.93
C VAL A 515 8.44 -5.32 -32.15
N VAL A 516 7.85 -5.44 -33.34
CA VAL A 516 8.44 -4.96 -34.58
C VAL A 516 8.06 -3.49 -34.79
N VAL A 517 9.00 -2.59 -34.54
CA VAL A 517 8.86 -1.14 -34.77
C VAL A 517 9.74 -0.77 -35.95
N THR A 518 9.22 -0.94 -37.17
CA THR A 518 9.98 -0.88 -38.44
C THR A 518 10.96 0.29 -38.49
N PRO A 519 12.27 0.06 -38.74
CA PRO A 519 12.92 -1.19 -39.15
C PRO A 519 13.47 -2.07 -38.00
N THR A 520 13.16 -1.75 -36.74
CA THR A 520 13.84 -2.30 -35.55
C THR A 520 12.97 -3.31 -34.79
N ILE A 521 13.56 -4.42 -34.32
CA ILE A 521 12.93 -5.28 -33.31
C ILE A 521 13.27 -4.71 -31.92
N VAL A 522 12.26 -4.47 -31.09
CA VAL A 522 12.42 -3.94 -29.74
C VAL A 522 11.99 -5.00 -28.73
N ASP A 523 12.94 -5.43 -27.91
CA ASP A 523 12.67 -6.30 -26.76
C ASP A 523 11.85 -5.56 -25.70
N LYS A 524 10.81 -6.20 -25.21
CA LYS A 524 9.89 -5.71 -24.17
C LYS A 524 9.73 -6.74 -23.07
N PHE A 525 9.63 -6.26 -21.84
CA PHE A 525 9.49 -7.11 -20.65
C PHE A 525 8.19 -6.78 -19.94
N VAL A 526 7.45 -7.80 -19.53
CA VAL A 526 6.19 -7.68 -18.78
C VAL A 526 6.37 -8.39 -17.45
N LYS A 527 6.19 -7.67 -16.34
CA LYS A 527 6.15 -8.30 -15.01
C LYS A 527 4.83 -9.04 -14.82
N MET A 528 4.91 -10.23 -14.25
CA MET A 528 3.76 -10.92 -13.69
C MET A 528 3.50 -10.32 -12.31
N GLU A 529 2.27 -9.90 -12.06
CA GLU A 529 1.90 -9.34 -10.76
C GLU A 529 1.44 -10.46 -9.81
N PRO A 530 1.79 -10.40 -8.51
CA PRO A 530 1.27 -11.36 -7.54
C PRO A 530 -0.25 -11.29 -7.51
N ARG A 531 -0.90 -12.45 -7.45
CA ARG A 531 -2.37 -12.54 -7.38
C ARG A 531 -2.87 -11.80 -6.11
N PRO A 532 -3.81 -10.86 -6.22
CA PRO A 532 -4.52 -10.34 -5.04
C PRO A 532 -5.29 -11.47 -4.36
N LEU A 533 -5.24 -11.53 -3.03
CA LEU A 533 -5.87 -12.56 -2.23
C LEU A 533 -7.23 -12.06 -1.72
N ALA A 534 -8.32 -12.75 -2.03
CA ALA A 534 -9.61 -12.52 -1.41
C ALA A 534 -9.77 -13.40 -0.17
N VAL A 535 -10.06 -12.80 0.98
CA VAL A 535 -10.13 -13.51 2.28
C VAL A 535 -10.99 -12.70 3.26
N ASP A 536 -11.87 -13.38 3.98
CA ASP A 536 -12.61 -12.81 5.11
C ASP A 536 -11.66 -12.73 6.32
N LEU A 537 -11.23 -11.53 6.70
CA LEU A 537 -10.25 -11.30 7.76
C LEU A 537 -10.87 -11.11 9.16
N ASP A 538 -12.20 -11.07 9.29
CA ASP A 538 -12.86 -10.87 10.58
C ASP A 538 -14.05 -11.80 10.94
N GLY A 539 -14.48 -12.64 10.00
CA GLY A 539 -15.53 -13.63 10.16
C GLY A 539 -16.95 -13.13 9.89
N ASP A 540 -17.13 -11.93 9.33
CA ASP A 540 -18.47 -11.41 9.04
C ASP A 540 -19.09 -11.95 7.73
N GLY A 541 -18.33 -12.75 6.97
CA GLY A 541 -18.75 -13.33 5.69
C GLY A 541 -18.49 -12.42 4.48
N ILE A 542 -17.89 -11.25 4.68
CA ILE A 542 -17.39 -10.36 3.64
C ILE A 542 -15.88 -10.58 3.48
N GLN A 543 -15.38 -10.52 2.25
CA GLN A 543 -13.97 -10.70 1.94
C GLN A 543 -13.27 -9.36 1.72
N GLU A 544 -12.17 -9.16 2.42
CA GLU A 544 -11.14 -8.20 2.05
C GLU A 544 -10.27 -8.72 0.90
N ILE A 545 -9.63 -7.77 0.21
CA ILE A 545 -8.62 -8.05 -0.81
C ILE A 545 -7.26 -7.63 -0.25
N VAL A 546 -6.39 -8.60 0.03
CA VAL A 546 -4.99 -8.36 0.43
C VAL A 546 -4.13 -8.34 -0.82
N VAL A 547 -3.31 -7.30 -0.99
CA VAL A 547 -2.41 -7.13 -2.14
C VAL A 547 -0.99 -6.78 -1.68
N PRO A 548 0.07 -7.31 -2.32
CA PRO A 548 1.43 -6.85 -2.05
C PRO A 548 1.65 -5.38 -2.40
N VAL A 549 2.60 -4.77 -1.71
CA VAL A 549 3.14 -3.44 -2.04
C VAL A 549 4.66 -3.55 -1.99
N ASN A 550 5.27 -3.94 -3.11
CA ASN A 550 6.72 -4.08 -3.21
C ASN A 550 7.36 -2.82 -3.80
N GLU A 551 8.29 -2.22 -3.05
CA GLU A 551 9.07 -1.04 -3.45
C GLU A 551 10.53 -1.22 -3.01
N ASN A 552 11.47 -1.04 -3.95
CA ASN A 552 12.92 -1.10 -3.69
C ASN A 552 13.39 -2.34 -2.90
N ASP A 553 12.96 -3.53 -3.34
CA ASP A 553 13.18 -4.86 -2.72
C ASP A 553 12.57 -5.05 -1.30
N ALA A 554 11.82 -4.08 -0.77
CA ALA A 554 11.01 -4.21 0.45
C ALA A 554 9.53 -4.48 0.10
N GLY A 555 8.87 -5.39 0.84
CA GLY A 555 7.49 -5.81 0.59
C GLY A 555 6.56 -5.58 1.78
N GLN A 556 5.63 -4.67 1.61
CA GLN A 556 4.49 -4.48 2.51
C GLN A 556 3.25 -5.20 1.96
N MET A 557 2.17 -5.17 2.73
CA MET A 557 0.85 -5.59 2.26
C MET A 557 -0.09 -4.38 2.36
N ALA A 558 -1.13 -4.36 1.54
CA ALA A 558 -2.26 -3.48 1.71
C ALA A 558 -3.54 -4.29 1.75
N VAL A 559 -4.45 -3.90 2.64
CA VAL A 559 -5.78 -4.48 2.77
C VAL A 559 -6.78 -3.53 2.12
N VAL A 560 -7.60 -4.06 1.22
CA VAL A 560 -8.70 -3.34 0.58
C VAL A 560 -10.03 -3.90 1.04
N PHE A 561 -10.86 -3.03 1.60
CA PHE A 561 -12.15 -3.37 2.20
C PHE A 561 -13.23 -2.42 1.71
N LYS A 562 -14.49 -2.88 1.68
CA LYS A 562 -15.64 -2.05 1.28
C LYS A 562 -16.30 -1.44 2.52
N GLY A 563 -16.23 -0.12 2.65
CA GLY A 563 -16.96 0.61 3.68
C GLY A 563 -18.24 1.28 3.15
N PRO A 564 -18.96 2.04 4.01
CA PRO A 564 -20.20 2.73 3.63
C PRO A 564 -20.06 3.69 2.43
N THR A 565 -18.87 4.22 2.18
CA THR A 565 -18.58 5.13 1.05
C THR A 565 -17.81 4.45 -0.09
N GLY A 566 -17.89 3.12 -0.21
CA GLY A 566 -17.16 2.32 -1.21
C GLY A 566 -15.82 1.77 -0.71
N PHE A 567 -14.99 1.33 -1.67
CA PHE A 567 -13.70 0.67 -1.41
C PHE A 567 -12.65 1.62 -0.86
N ARG A 568 -11.82 1.11 0.05
CA ARG A 568 -10.71 1.83 0.68
C ARG A 568 -9.49 0.91 0.76
N ILE A 569 -8.30 1.48 0.66
CA ILE A 569 -7.03 0.77 0.78
C ILE A 569 -6.24 1.29 1.97
N GLN A 570 -5.81 0.39 2.84
CA GLN A 570 -4.89 0.68 3.92
C GLN A 570 -3.64 -0.17 3.76
N VAL A 571 -2.48 0.49 3.59
CA VAL A 571 -1.17 -0.18 3.66
C VAL A 571 -0.91 -0.55 5.11
N VAL A 572 -0.50 -1.78 5.37
CA VAL A 572 -0.22 -2.31 6.70
C VAL A 572 1.27 -2.62 6.83
N SER A 573 1.88 -2.17 7.93
CA SER A 573 3.25 -2.56 8.26
C SER A 573 3.28 -4.05 8.53
N SER A 574 3.80 -4.81 7.57
CA SER A 574 3.71 -6.26 7.50
C SER A 574 4.74 -6.97 8.41
N GLY A 575 5.75 -6.25 8.88
CA GLY A 575 6.92 -6.83 9.58
C GLY A 575 7.79 -7.72 8.69
N LEU A 576 7.47 -7.84 7.40
CA LEU A 576 8.15 -8.72 6.45
C LEU A 576 9.43 -8.04 5.93
N GLN A 577 10.54 -8.79 5.91
CA GLN A 577 11.83 -8.31 5.42
C GLN A 577 12.10 -8.91 4.04
N GLY A 578 11.62 -8.25 2.98
CA GLY A 578 11.79 -8.67 1.58
C GLY A 578 10.50 -8.50 0.76
N MET A 579 10.55 -8.76 -0.54
CA MET A 579 9.41 -8.62 -1.47
C MET A 579 8.37 -9.73 -1.27
N VAL A 580 7.09 -9.39 -1.23
CA VAL A 580 6.00 -10.37 -1.19
C VAL A 580 5.66 -10.80 -2.62
N THR A 581 5.95 -12.05 -2.95
CA THR A 581 5.82 -12.62 -4.32
C THR A 581 4.56 -13.46 -4.53
N GLY A 582 3.93 -13.88 -3.44
CA GLY A 582 2.64 -14.55 -3.45
C GLY A 582 2.01 -14.47 -2.08
N LEU A 583 0.68 -14.52 -2.08
CA LEU A 583 -0.18 -14.49 -0.90
C LEU A 583 -1.13 -15.70 -0.94
N GLY A 584 -1.52 -16.16 0.23
CA GLY A 584 -2.50 -17.23 0.40
C GLY A 584 -3.21 -17.12 1.75
N ALA A 585 -4.32 -17.83 1.91
CA ALA A 585 -5.04 -17.91 3.18
C ALA A 585 -5.42 -19.36 3.50
N ILE A 586 -5.38 -19.69 4.78
CA ILE A 586 -6.11 -20.82 5.35
C ILE A 586 -7.33 -20.21 6.07
N PRO A 587 -8.57 -20.46 5.63
CA PRO A 587 -9.77 -20.03 6.32
C PRO A 587 -9.84 -20.56 7.76
N GLY A 588 -10.55 -19.85 8.63
CA GLY A 588 -10.81 -20.26 10.01
C GLY A 588 -11.92 -19.42 10.62
N ASP A 589 -12.57 -19.92 11.67
CA ASP A 589 -13.76 -19.32 12.29
C ASP A 589 -13.48 -17.91 12.86
N GLY A 590 -13.67 -16.88 12.03
CA GLY A 590 -13.39 -15.47 12.34
C GLY A 590 -11.91 -15.10 12.54
N ASN A 591 -11.00 -15.98 12.15
CA ASN A 591 -9.56 -15.78 12.35
C ASN A 591 -8.76 -16.64 11.35
N PRO A 592 -8.71 -16.24 10.06
CA PRO A 592 -7.91 -16.97 9.07
C PRO A 592 -6.42 -16.86 9.37
N SER A 593 -5.62 -17.68 8.69
CA SER A 593 -4.16 -17.54 8.67
C SER A 593 -3.70 -17.09 7.28
N LEU A 594 -3.11 -15.90 7.19
CA LEU A 594 -2.43 -15.44 5.98
C LEU A 594 -1.07 -16.14 5.84
N ILE A 595 -0.71 -16.47 4.60
CA ILE A 595 0.59 -17.01 4.20
C ILE A 595 1.19 -16.11 3.13
N ALA A 596 2.47 -15.78 3.26
CA ALA A 596 3.22 -14.95 2.33
C ALA A 596 4.56 -15.57 1.94
N ALA A 597 4.89 -15.55 0.65
CA ALA A 597 6.22 -15.86 0.14
C ALA A 597 7.07 -14.58 0.07
N VAL A 598 8.00 -14.43 1.01
CA VAL A 598 8.85 -13.24 1.17
C VAL A 598 10.23 -13.50 0.61
N VAL A 599 10.57 -12.85 -0.49
CA VAL A 599 11.86 -13.00 -1.19
C VAL A 599 12.87 -11.97 -0.71
N GLN A 600 14.02 -12.46 -0.27
CA GLN A 600 15.20 -11.66 0.02
C GLN A 600 16.22 -11.84 -1.11
N ARG A 601 16.56 -10.76 -1.80
CA ARG A 601 17.65 -10.75 -2.78
C ARG A 601 18.98 -10.41 -2.11
N THR A 602 20.04 -11.12 -2.48
CA THR A 602 21.37 -10.99 -1.90
C THR A 602 22.45 -10.96 -2.99
N GLY A 603 23.60 -10.36 -2.64
CA GLY A 603 24.77 -10.27 -3.51
C GLY A 603 24.77 -9.11 -4.51
N PHE A 604 25.93 -8.89 -5.13
CA PHE A 604 26.14 -7.81 -6.11
C PHE A 604 25.21 -8.02 -7.31
N TRP A 605 24.41 -6.99 -7.65
CA TRP A 605 23.34 -7.04 -8.69
C TRP A 605 22.16 -7.99 -8.41
N GLY A 606 21.94 -8.45 -7.16
CA GLY A 606 20.72 -9.18 -6.77
C GLY A 606 20.52 -10.53 -7.47
N LYS A 607 21.60 -11.17 -7.90
CA LYS A 607 21.59 -12.45 -8.66
C LYS A 607 21.38 -13.70 -7.79
N GLN A 608 21.46 -13.58 -6.48
CA GLN A 608 21.11 -14.63 -5.53
C GLN A 608 19.89 -14.19 -4.71
N GLY A 609 19.16 -15.15 -4.16
CA GLY A 609 18.05 -14.85 -3.26
C GLY A 609 17.46 -16.09 -2.62
N SER A 610 16.89 -15.89 -1.44
CA SER A 610 16.15 -16.88 -0.66
C SER A 610 14.68 -16.47 -0.57
N THR A 611 13.82 -17.42 -0.20
CA THR A 611 12.42 -17.14 0.11
C THR A 611 12.08 -17.66 1.49
N GLN A 612 11.49 -16.83 2.33
CA GLN A 612 10.89 -17.24 3.59
C GLN A 612 9.37 -17.38 3.40
N ILE A 613 8.80 -18.52 3.80
CA ILE A 613 7.35 -18.69 3.87
C ILE A 613 6.90 -18.32 5.27
N ILE A 614 6.14 -17.23 5.38
CA ILE A 614 5.67 -16.68 6.65
C ILE A 614 4.17 -16.86 6.77
N MET A 615 3.70 -17.31 7.93
CA MET A 615 2.30 -17.49 8.27
C MET A 615 1.92 -16.66 9.49
N THR A 616 0.78 -15.97 9.46
CA THR A 616 0.19 -15.34 10.66
C THR A 616 -0.51 -16.40 11.49
N LEU A 617 -0.25 -16.49 12.80
CA LEU A 617 -1.00 -17.43 13.64
C LEU A 617 -2.35 -16.83 14.08
N PRO A 618 -3.43 -17.64 14.16
CA PRO A 618 -4.67 -17.25 14.81
C PRO A 618 -4.42 -16.79 16.26
N SER A 619 -5.27 -15.92 16.80
CA SER A 619 -5.24 -15.66 18.24
C SER A 619 -5.99 -16.77 18.99
N GLU A 620 -5.30 -17.39 19.95
CA GLU A 620 -5.85 -18.45 20.84
C GLU A 620 -7.09 -18.03 21.61
#